data_AF-A0A1V5BPD4-F1
#
_entry.id   AF-A0A1V5BPD4-F1
#
_cell.length_a   1.000
_cell.length_b   1.000
_cell.length_c   1.000
_cell.angle_alpha   90.00
_cell.angle_beta   90.00
_cell.angle_gamma   90.00
#
_symmetry.space_group_name_H-M   'P 1'
#
loop_
_entity.id
_entity.type
_entity.pdbx_description
1 polymer ?
#
loop_
_entity_poly.entity_id
_entity_poly.type
_entity_poly.pdbx_seq_one_letter_code
_entity_poly.pdbx_strand_id
1 'polypeptide(L)' 'MPKLTQSEFLNYAFKEAVHREELQGVYYTHLAKTIADTRLKIIFQDFARTNCEHLEQLKLEMNNLNIKNS' A
#
# COMPACT_ATOMS: atom_id res chain seq x y z
N MET A 1 -13.80 -5.54 -24.57
CA MET A 1 -12.64 -5.85 -23.69
C MET A 1 -12.75 -7.31 -23.28
N PRO A 2 -11.70 -8.14 -23.44
CA PRO A 2 -11.73 -9.49 -22.88
C PRO A 2 -11.89 -9.38 -21.36
N LYS A 3 -12.82 -10.17 -20.80
CA LYS A 3 -12.99 -10.24 -19.34
C LYS A 3 -11.78 -10.96 -18.78
N LEU A 4 -11.07 -10.33 -17.85
CA LEU A 4 -10.03 -10.99 -17.07
C LEU A 4 -10.64 -12.21 -16.38
N THR A 5 -9.88 -13.30 -16.32
CA THR A 5 -10.19 -14.40 -15.41
C THR A 5 -10.11 -13.89 -13.96
N GLN A 6 -10.80 -14.58 -13.05
CA GLN A 6 -10.78 -14.22 -11.62
C GLN A 6 -9.35 -14.13 -11.07
N SER A 7 -8.45 -15.02 -11.54
CA SER A 7 -7.04 -15.03 -11.13
C SER A 7 -6.27 -13.82 -11.65
N GLU A 8 -6.46 -13.43 -12.92
CA GLU A 8 -5.81 -12.25 -13.49
C GLU A 8 -6.31 -10.95 -12.86
N PHE A 9 -7.61 -10.88 -12.55
CA PHE A 9 -8.18 -9.74 -11.83
C PHE A 9 -7.60 -9.62 -10.41
N LEU A 10 -7.53 -10.74 -9.67
CA LEU A 10 -6.92 -10.74 -8.33
C LEU A 10 -5.45 -10.32 -8.39
N ASN A 11 -4.67 -10.86 -9.32
CA ASN A 11 -3.27 -10.50 -9.50
C ASN A 11 -3.10 -9.00 -9.77
N TYR A 12 -3.90 -8.45 -10.71
CA TYR A 12 -3.91 -7.02 -10.99
C TYR A 12 -4.28 -6.19 -9.76
N ALA A 13 -5.35 -6.56 -9.05
CA ALA A 13 -5.83 -5.83 -7.89
C ALA A 13 -4.79 -5.80 -6.76
N PHE A 14 -4.13 -6.92 -6.47
CA PHE A 14 -3.08 -6.98 -5.45
C PHE A 14 -1.86 -6.15 -5.84
N LYS A 15 -1.41 -6.23 -7.10
CA LYS A 15 -0.29 -5.41 -7.59
C LYS A 15 -0.58 -3.92 -7.52
N GLU A 16 -1.77 -3.51 -7.96
CA GLU A 16 -2.21 -2.11 -7.84
C GLU A 16 -2.30 -1.66 -6.38
N ALA A 17 -2.83 -2.49 -5.49
CA ALA A 17 -2.94 -2.17 -4.07
C ALA A 17 -1.56 -1.97 -3.43
N VAL A 18 -0.61 -2.88 -3.67
CA VAL A 18 0.77 -2.77 -3.18
C VAL A 18 1.42 -1.49 -3.72
N HIS A 19 1.32 -1.23 -5.02
CA HIS A 19 1.92 -0.04 -5.62
C HIS A 19 1.38 1.26 -5.00
N ARG A 20 0.06 1.33 -4.77
CA ARG A 20 -0.58 2.50 -4.15
C ARG A 20 -0.18 2.68 -2.70
N GLU A 21 -0.13 1.59 -1.93
CA GLU A 21 0.31 1.62 -0.53
C GLU A 21 1.76 2.10 -0.40
N GLU A 22 2.66 1.67 -1.29
CA GLU A 22 4.06 2.15 -1.33
C GLU A 22 4.14 3.65 -1.62
N LEU A 23 3.41 4.13 -2.64
CA LEU A 23 3.39 5.56 -2.98
C LEU A 23 2.80 6.42 -1.86
N GLN A 24 1.70 5.99 -1.27
CA GLN A 24 1.04 6.70 -0.18
C GLN A 24 1.90 6.71 1.09
N GLY A 25 2.58 5.60 1.41
CA GLY A 25 3.50 5.52 2.55
C GLY A 25 4.65 6.53 2.43
N VAL A 26 5.24 6.66 1.22
CA VAL A 26 6.25 7.69 0.92
C VAL A 26 5.67 9.09 1.06
N TYR A 27 4.46 9.32 0.54
CA TYR A 27 3.78 10.62 0.60
C TYR A 27 3.52 11.07 2.05
N TYR A 28 2.94 10.22 2.89
CA TYR A 28 2.68 10.55 4.30
C TYR A 28 3.97 10.71 5.10
N THR A 29 5.00 9.89 4.82
CA THR A 29 6.33 10.07 5.41
C THR A 29 6.92 11.44 5.06
N HIS A 30 6.76 11.90 3.81
CA HIS A 30 7.20 13.23 3.40
C HIS A 30 6.42 14.32 4.13
N LEU A 31 5.09 14.24 4.19
CA LEU A 31 4.26 15.22 4.90
C LEU A 31 4.63 15.33 6.39
N ALA A 32 4.84 14.19 7.06
CA ALA A 32 5.24 14.14 8.46
C ALA A 32 6.61 14.82 8.72
N LYS A 33 7.51 14.83 7.72
CA LYS A 33 8.82 15.49 7.81
C LYS A 33 8.76 16.99 7.53
N THR A 34 7.85 17.41 6.65
CA THR A 34 7.79 18.80 6.15
C THR A 34 6.89 19.70 7.00
N ILE A 35 5.86 19.15 7.65
CA ILE A 35 4.87 19.94 8.38
C ILE A 35 5.35 20.33 9.79
N ALA A 36 5.20 21.61 10.13
CA ALA A 36 5.55 22.16 11.44
C ALA A 36 4.49 21.90 12.53
N ASP A 37 3.21 21.77 12.14
CA ASP A 37 2.12 21.48 13.08
C ASP A 37 2.28 20.06 13.67
N THR A 38 2.51 20.00 14.98
CA THR A 38 2.76 18.74 15.72
C THR A 38 1.59 17.77 15.63
N ARG A 39 0.35 18.26 15.64
CA ARG A 39 -0.85 17.40 15.59
C ARG A 39 -0.97 16.73 14.23
N LEU A 40 -0.79 17.51 13.16
CA LEU A 40 -0.80 16.98 11.79
C LEU A 40 0.39 16.03 11.56
N LYS A 41 1.56 16.35 12.08
CA LYS A 41 2.72 15.45 12.02
C LYS A 41 2.43 14.07 12.61
N ILE A 42 1.80 14.00 13.78
CA ILE A 42 1.42 12.72 14.40
C ILE A 42 0.44 11.95 13.51
N ILE A 43 -0.56 12.63 12.94
CA ILE A 43 -1.53 12.00 12.02
C ILE A 43 -0.83 11.41 10.79
N PHE A 44 0.10 12.14 10.16
CA PHE A 44 0.81 11.63 9.00
C PHE A 44 1.82 10.53 9.33
N GLN A 45 2.41 10.54 10.54
CA GLN A 45 3.22 9.42 11.02
C GLN A 45 2.37 8.17 11.22
N ASP A 46 1.16 8.33 11.75
CA ASP A 46 0.21 7.23 11.93
C ASP A 46 -0.20 6.64 10.58
N PHE A 47 -0.56 7.48 9.60
CA PHE A 47 -0.86 7.02 8.24
C PHE A 47 0.31 6.28 7.59
N ALA A 48 1.54 6.82 7.70
CA ALA A 48 2.71 6.15 7.18
C ALA A 48 2.94 4.77 7.84
N ARG A 49 2.73 4.66 9.15
CA ARG A 49 2.83 3.38 9.87
C ARG A 49 1.77 2.39 9.41
N THR A 50 0.52 2.81 9.35
CA THR A 50 -0.61 1.98 8.91
C THR A 50 -0.42 1.49 7.47
N ASN A 51 0.08 2.35 6.57
CA ASN A 51 0.44 1.93 5.21
C ASN A 51 1.49 0.83 5.18
N CYS A 52 2.52 0.89 6.05
CA CYS A 52 3.49 -0.20 6.17
C CYS A 52 2.84 -1.50 6.64
N GLU A 53 1.94 -1.44 7.62
CA GLU A 53 1.21 -2.62 8.11
C GLU A 53 0.31 -3.22 7.01
N HIS A 54 -0.40 -2.40 6.25
CA HIS A 54 -1.20 -2.84 5.10
C HIS A 54 -0.33 -3.48 4.02
N LEU A 55 0.84 -2.89 3.72
CA LEU A 55 1.79 -3.43 2.75
C LEU A 55 2.25 -4.84 3.14
N GLU A 56 2.56 -5.06 4.41
CA GLU A 56 2.94 -6.37 4.96
C GLU A 56 1.79 -7.38 4.82
N GLN A 57 0.56 -6.97 5.16
CA GLN A 57 -0.63 -7.81 5.02
C GLN A 57 -0.90 -8.17 3.55
N LEU A 58 -0.82 -7.20 2.63
CA LEU A 58 -0.98 -7.45 1.20
C LEU A 58 0.07 -8.41 0.66
N LYS A 59 1.35 -8.22 1.04
CA LYS A 59 2.45 -9.12 0.62
C LYS A 59 2.27 -10.52 1.18
N LEU A 60 1.78 -10.66 2.41
CA LEU A 60 1.45 -11.95 3.01
C LEU A 60 0.34 -12.65 2.22
N GLU A 61 -0.75 -11.96 1.91
CA GLU A 61 -1.87 -12.54 1.16
C GLU A 61 -1.50 -12.86 -0.28
N MET A 62 -0.66 -12.04 -0.92
CA MET A 62 -0.10 -12.36 -2.24
C MET A 62 0.69 -13.67 -2.21
N ASN A 63 1.49 -13.89 -1.16
CA ASN A 63 2.21 -15.16 -1.00
C ASN A 63 1.24 -16.34 -0.79
N ASN A 64 0.20 -16.18 0.05
CA ASN A 64 -0.81 -17.21 0.29
C ASN A 64 -1.55 -17.61 -1.01
N LEU A 65 -1.77 -16.65 -1.90
CA LEU A 65 -2.46 -16.83 -3.18
C LEU A 65 -1.52 -17.18 -4.34
N ASN A 66 -0.22 -17.39 -4.09
CA ASN A 66 0.82 -17.61 -5.12
C ASN A 66 0.88 -16.50 -6.19
N ILE A 67 0.55 -15.27 -5.82
CA ILE A 67 0.65 -14.10 -6.70
C ILE A 67 2.09 -13.61 -6.66
N LYS A 68 2.76 -13.59 -7.83
CA LYS A 68 4.14 -13.15 -7.91
C LYS A 68 4.27 -11.64 -7.65
N ASN A 69 5.08 -11.30 -6.64
CA ASN A 69 5.72 -9.99 -6.52
C ASN A 69 6.74 -9.87 -7.67
N SER A 70 6.34 -9.28 -8.79
CA SER A 70 7.21 -8.95 -9.93
C SER A 70 6.95 -7.54 -10.33
#